data_AF-A0A7S3J5T2-F1
#
_entry.id   AF-A0A7S3J5T2-F1
#
_cell.length_a   1.000
_cell.length_b   1.000
_cell.length_c   1.000
_cell.angle_alpha   90.00
_cell.angle_beta   90.00
_cell.angle_gamma   90.00
#
_symmetry.space_group_name_H-M   'P 1'
#
loop_
_entity.id
_entity.type
_entity.pdbx_description
1 polymer ?
#
loop_
_entity_poly.entity_id
_entity_poly.type
_entity_poly.pdbx_seq_one_letter_code
_entity_poly.pdbx_strand_id
1 'polypeptide(L)'
;TAYEEQGKGRKSVKAQHLWNAIIEAQIETGVPFMLYKDHANRKSNQQNLGTIRSSNLCCEIMEYTDKDQVAVCNLASISLPRFVTENGEFDFEKLHSVTEIVTKNLNRVIDENFYPIPEAKNLNLMNRPIGIGIQGLA
;
A
#
# COMPACT_ATOMS: atom_id res chain seq x y z
N THR A 1 -3.87 24.61 12.74
CA THR A 1 -4.56 25.30 13.84
C THR A 1 -5.58 26.33 13.37
N ALA A 2 -5.48 26.90 12.16
CA ALA A 2 -6.43 27.91 11.67
C ALA A 2 -7.93 27.56 11.86
N TYR A 3 -8.34 26.30 11.66
CA TYR A 3 -9.72 25.88 11.92
C TYR A 3 -10.10 25.78 13.40
N GLU A 4 -9.15 25.44 14.26
CA GLU A 4 -9.34 25.40 15.71
C GLU A 4 -9.48 26.83 16.26
N GLU A 5 -8.60 27.73 15.82
CA GLU A 5 -8.64 29.16 16.15
C GLU A 5 -9.93 29.85 15.66
N GLN A 6 -10.45 29.44 14.50
CA GLN A 6 -11.72 29.92 13.95
C GLN A 6 -12.96 29.27 14.59
N GLY A 7 -12.80 28.36 15.55
CA GLY A 7 -13.94 27.70 16.21
C GLY A 7 -14.76 26.80 15.29
N LYS A 8 -14.19 26.28 14.20
CA LYS A 8 -14.90 25.43 13.23
C LYS A 8 -15.02 23.95 13.65
N GLY A 9 -14.50 23.59 14.83
CA GLY A 9 -14.64 22.24 15.39
C GLY A 9 -16.05 21.98 15.91
N ARG A 10 -16.60 20.79 15.65
CA ARG A 10 -17.93 20.40 16.18
C ARG A 10 -17.89 19.98 17.65
N LYS A 11 -16.80 19.34 18.08
CA LYS A 11 -16.61 18.80 19.44
C LYS A 11 -15.12 18.69 19.73
N SER A 12 -14.71 19.09 20.93
CA SER A 12 -13.34 18.89 21.44
C SER A 12 -13.33 17.77 22.49
N VAL A 13 -12.35 16.89 22.39
CA VAL A 13 -12.14 15.76 23.33
C VAL A 13 -10.67 15.66 23.70
N LYS A 14 -10.35 15.03 24.84
CA LYS A 14 -8.96 14.71 25.18
C LYS A 14 -8.41 13.68 24.20
N ALA A 15 -7.20 13.90 23.66
CA ALA A 15 -6.58 12.96 22.73
C ALA A 15 -6.46 11.54 23.30
N GLN A 16 -6.10 11.41 24.58
CA GLN A 16 -6.03 10.13 25.28
C GLN A 16 -7.38 9.38 25.34
N HIS A 17 -8.50 10.10 25.36
CA HIS A 17 -9.81 9.47 25.35
C HIS A 17 -10.08 8.76 24.01
N LEU A 18 -9.77 9.42 22.88
CA LEU A 18 -9.86 8.80 21.56
C LEU A 18 -8.86 7.64 21.40
N TRP A 19 -7.64 7.81 21.92
CA TRP A 19 -6.61 6.77 21.89
C TRP A 19 -7.05 5.49 22.63
N ASN A 20 -7.62 5.64 23.83
CA ASN A 20 -8.14 4.50 24.58
C ASN A 20 -9.28 3.80 23.84
N ALA A 21 -10.17 4.54 23.19
CA ALA A 21 -11.24 3.95 22.38
C ALA A 21 -10.71 3.15 21.17
N ILE A 22 -9.61 3.60 20.54
CA ILE A 22 -8.94 2.84 19.46
C ILE A 22 -8.36 1.54 20.01
N ILE A 23 -7.68 1.59 21.15
CA ILE A 23 -7.09 0.40 21.79
C ILE A 23 -8.18 -0.59 22.18
N GLU A 24 -9.26 -0.13 22.80
CA GLU A 24 -10.39 -0.97 23.20
C GLU A 24 -10.99 -1.71 22.00
N ALA A 25 -11.26 -1.01 20.90
CA ALA A 25 -11.72 -1.63 19.66
C ALA A 25 -10.73 -2.68 19.11
N GLN A 26 -9.42 -2.42 19.17
CA GLN A 26 -8.39 -3.36 18.74
C GLN A 26 -8.31 -4.60 19.64
N ILE A 27 -8.48 -4.44 20.95
CA ILE A 27 -8.54 -5.57 21.89
C ILE A 27 -9.73 -6.47 21.58
N GLU A 28 -10.89 -5.87 21.29
CA GLU A 28 -12.13 -6.62 21.06
C GLU A 28 -12.18 -7.28 19.68
N THR A 29 -11.66 -6.62 18.65
CA THR A 29 -11.93 -7.00 17.24
C THR A 29 -10.69 -7.21 16.38
N GLY A 30 -9.50 -6.84 16.88
CA GLY A 30 -8.27 -6.82 16.09
C GLY A 30 -8.17 -5.66 15.08
N VAL A 31 -9.18 -4.78 15.02
CA VAL A 31 -9.23 -3.60 14.13
C VAL A 31 -9.63 -2.36 14.96
N PRO A 32 -9.37 -1.11 14.51
CA PRO A 32 -8.91 -0.68 13.18
C PRO A 32 -7.43 -1.00 12.92
N PHE A 33 -7.10 -1.10 11.63
CA PHE A 33 -5.71 -1.06 11.16
C PHE A 33 -5.08 0.30 11.47
N MET A 34 -3.75 0.31 11.61
CA MET A 34 -2.99 1.51 11.93
C MET A 34 -2.13 1.93 10.75
N LEU A 35 -2.43 3.10 10.19
CA LEU A 35 -1.66 3.68 9.09
C LEU A 35 -1.29 5.13 9.40
N TYR A 36 -0.02 5.46 9.18
CA TYR A 36 0.52 6.79 9.47
C TYR A 36 0.57 7.64 8.20
N LYS A 37 -0.51 8.41 7.98
CA LYS A 37 -0.73 9.26 6.78
C LYS A 37 0.50 10.04 6.36
N ASP A 38 1.15 10.74 7.29
CA ASP A 38 2.26 11.62 6.94
C ASP A 38 3.48 10.84 6.46
N HIS A 39 3.76 9.68 7.06
CA HIS A 39 4.86 8.83 6.62
C HIS A 39 4.58 8.21 5.25
N ALA A 40 3.33 7.80 4.99
CA ALA A 40 2.96 7.28 3.69
C ALA A 40 3.09 8.34 2.59
N ASN A 41 2.63 9.57 2.86
CA ASN A 41 2.69 10.65 1.88
C ASN A 41 4.12 11.15 1.63
N ARG A 42 4.92 11.42 2.68
CA ARG A 42 6.29 11.95 2.53
C ARG A 42 7.27 11.02 1.82
N LYS A 43 6.99 9.71 1.82
CA LYS A 43 7.89 8.68 1.28
C LYS A 43 7.36 8.04 -0.01
N SER A 44 6.23 8.50 -0.54
CA SER A 44 5.65 7.94 -1.74
C SER A 44 6.28 8.56 -2.98
N ASN A 45 6.63 7.71 -3.96
CA ASN A 45 7.00 8.18 -5.30
C ASN A 45 5.82 8.80 -6.07
N GLN A 46 4.58 8.63 -5.57
CA GLN A 46 3.37 9.24 -6.12
C GLN A 46 2.97 10.55 -5.41
N GLN A 47 3.81 11.09 -4.51
CA GLN A 47 3.49 12.34 -3.80
C GLN A 47 3.24 13.55 -4.73
N ASN A 48 3.77 13.49 -5.97
CA ASN A 48 3.55 14.47 -7.02
C ASN A 48 2.11 14.51 -7.55
N LEU A 49 1.32 13.45 -7.35
CA LEU A 49 -0.08 13.36 -7.78
C LEU A 49 -1.04 14.05 -6.79
N GLY A 50 -0.59 14.24 -5.56
CA GLY A 50 -1.34 14.84 -4.46
C GLY A 50 -1.35 13.97 -3.21
N THR A 51 -2.21 14.33 -2.25
CA THR A 51 -2.28 13.59 -0.99
C THR A 51 -2.96 12.24 -1.16
N ILE A 52 -2.24 11.16 -0.85
CA ILE A 52 -2.79 9.80 -0.71
C ILE A 52 -3.72 9.77 0.50
N ARG A 53 -4.97 9.34 0.27
CA ARG A 53 -6.08 9.46 1.23
C ARG A 53 -6.36 8.18 2.03
N SER A 54 -5.95 7.02 1.53
CA SER A 54 -6.19 5.71 2.15
C SER A 54 -5.15 4.69 1.69
N SER A 55 -5.23 3.48 2.25
CA SER A 55 -4.59 2.27 1.72
C SER A 55 -5.64 1.34 1.09
N ASN A 56 -5.24 0.11 0.75
CA ASN A 56 -6.12 -0.98 0.34
C ASN A 56 -6.58 -1.82 1.55
N LEU A 57 -7.23 -2.95 1.26
CA LEU A 57 -7.77 -3.87 2.27
C LEU A 57 -6.70 -4.45 3.21
N CYS A 58 -5.50 -4.73 2.69
CA CYS A 58 -4.44 -5.43 3.42
C CYS A 58 -3.33 -4.51 3.95
N CYS A 59 -3.51 -3.18 3.80
CA CYS A 59 -2.64 -2.11 4.34
C CYS A 59 -1.22 -2.01 3.74
N GLU A 60 -0.92 -2.72 2.65
CA GLU A 60 0.39 -2.74 2.00
C GLU A 60 0.50 -1.75 0.83
N ILE A 61 -0.64 -1.33 0.25
CA ILE A 61 -0.65 -0.45 -0.93
C ILE A 61 -0.97 0.99 -0.54
N MET A 62 -0.09 1.91 -0.93
CA MET A 62 -0.24 3.36 -0.73
C MET A 62 -0.20 4.08 -2.08
N GLU A 63 -1.31 4.02 -2.80
CA GLU A 63 -1.47 4.63 -4.12
C GLU A 63 -2.45 5.82 -4.08
N TYR A 64 -2.23 6.77 -4.98
CA TYR A 64 -3.08 7.94 -5.13
C TYR A 64 -4.47 7.57 -5.65
N THR A 65 -5.51 8.23 -5.13
CA THR A 65 -6.89 8.11 -5.58
C THR A 65 -7.59 9.47 -5.54
N ASP A 66 -8.54 9.68 -6.45
CA ASP A 66 -9.46 10.82 -6.43
C ASP A 66 -10.85 10.45 -6.94
N LYS A 67 -11.69 11.44 -7.28
CA LYS A 67 -13.07 11.20 -7.74
C LYS A 67 -13.18 10.47 -9.07
N ASP A 68 -12.17 10.56 -9.93
CA ASP A 68 -12.16 9.99 -11.28
C ASP A 68 -11.03 8.93 -11.44
N GLN A 69 -10.27 8.65 -10.37
CA GLN A 69 -9.10 7.78 -10.40
C GLN A 69 -9.13 6.76 -9.26
N VAL A 70 -9.24 5.48 -9.62
CA VAL A 70 -9.31 4.34 -8.70
C VAL A 70 -8.04 3.51 -8.81
N ALA A 71 -7.28 3.38 -7.72
CA ALA A 71 -6.00 2.65 -7.68
C ALA A 71 -6.20 1.13 -7.86
N VAL A 72 -5.19 0.44 -8.41
CA VAL A 72 -5.26 -0.99 -8.73
C VAL A 72 -3.97 -1.68 -8.29
N CYS A 73 -4.10 -2.74 -7.51
CA CYS A 73 -2.98 -3.50 -6.98
C CYS A 73 -2.62 -4.66 -7.92
N ASN A 74 -1.52 -4.56 -8.66
CA ASN A 74 -0.98 -5.66 -9.49
C ASN A 74 0.08 -6.42 -8.66
N LEU A 75 -0.25 -7.60 -8.13
CA LEU A 75 0.52 -8.25 -7.06
C LEU A 75 1.14 -9.60 -7.48
N ALA A 76 2.35 -9.87 -6.98
CA ALA A 76 2.97 -11.19 -6.99
C ALA A 76 3.81 -11.41 -5.72
N SER A 77 4.15 -12.67 -5.40
CA SER A 77 5.00 -13.00 -4.26
C SER A 77 6.14 -13.94 -4.64
N ILE A 78 7.34 -13.67 -4.13
CA ILE A 78 8.54 -14.49 -4.35
C ILE A 78 8.78 -15.42 -3.15
N SER A 79 8.98 -16.72 -3.42
CA SER A 79 9.25 -17.73 -2.39
C SER A 79 10.72 -17.72 -1.98
N LEU A 80 11.04 -17.09 -0.85
CA LEU A 80 12.41 -16.90 -0.37
C LEU A 80 13.20 -18.19 -0.12
N PRO A 81 12.62 -19.32 0.33
CA PRO A 81 13.37 -20.57 0.54
C PRO A 81 14.01 -21.13 -0.74
N ARG A 82 13.54 -20.73 -1.93
CA ARG A 82 14.09 -21.18 -3.23
C ARG A 82 15.46 -20.58 -3.58
N PHE A 83 15.92 -19.63 -2.77
CA PHE A 83 17.18 -18.93 -2.93
C PHE A 83 18.21 -19.33 -1.87
N VAL A 84 17.92 -20.33 -1.03
CA VAL A 84 18.93 -20.92 -0.14
C VAL A 84 19.65 -22.04 -0.91
N THR A 85 20.97 -21.95 -0.99
CA THR A 85 21.82 -22.96 -1.64
C THR A 85 21.99 -24.19 -0.75
N GLU A 86 22.52 -25.28 -1.29
CA GLU A 86 22.81 -26.50 -0.53
C GLU A 86 23.78 -26.26 0.64
N ASN A 87 24.64 -25.23 0.53
CA ASN A 87 25.58 -24.82 1.57
C ASN A 87 24.94 -23.93 2.65
N GLY A 88 23.65 -23.61 2.52
CA GLY A 88 22.93 -22.72 3.46
C GLY A 88 23.14 -21.23 3.20
N GLU A 89 23.80 -20.85 2.11
CA GLU A 89 23.99 -19.44 1.72
C GLU A 89 22.78 -18.92 0.93
N PHE A 90 22.48 -17.62 1.05
CA PHE A 90 21.39 -16.99 0.33
C PHE A 90 21.88 -16.40 -1.01
N ASP A 91 21.27 -16.82 -2.11
CA ASP A 91 21.60 -16.45 -3.48
C ASP A 91 20.85 -15.17 -3.91
N PHE A 92 21.48 -14.03 -3.64
CA PHE A 92 20.94 -12.71 -3.99
C PHE A 92 20.91 -12.44 -5.50
N GLU A 93 21.85 -13.01 -6.27
CA GLU A 93 21.90 -12.83 -7.74
C GLU A 93 20.71 -13.52 -8.41
N LYS A 94 20.41 -14.75 -7.99
CA LYS A 94 19.23 -15.46 -8.45
C LYS A 94 17.96 -14.75 -8.03
N LEU A 95 17.87 -14.24 -6.79
CA LEU A 95 16.72 -13.44 -6.35
C LEU A 95 16.52 -12.20 -7.24
N HIS A 96 17.59 -11.48 -7.57
CA HIS A 96 17.54 -10.33 -8.46
C HIS A 96 17.00 -10.71 -9.85
N SER A 97 17.54 -11.78 -10.45
CA SER A 97 17.10 -12.26 -11.77
C SER A 97 15.61 -12.65 -11.81
N VAL A 98 15.11 -13.31 -10.76
CA VAL A 98 13.69 -13.68 -10.66
C VAL A 98 12.82 -12.45 -10.45
N THR A 99 13.27 -11.50 -9.64
CA THR A 99 12.55 -10.24 -9.39
C THR A 99 12.39 -9.42 -10.67
N GLU A 100 13.40 -9.40 -11.54
CA GLU A 100 13.32 -8.75 -12.86
C GLU A 100 12.24 -9.39 -13.74
N ILE A 101 12.15 -10.72 -13.75
CA ILE A 101 11.12 -11.46 -14.50
C ILE A 101 9.73 -11.13 -13.95
N VAL A 102 9.56 -11.16 -12.62
CA VAL A 102 8.27 -10.82 -11.98
C VAL A 102 7.85 -9.39 -12.30
N THR A 103 8.80 -8.45 -12.31
CA THR A 103 8.56 -7.05 -12.69
C THR A 103 8.02 -6.94 -14.11
N LYS A 104 8.65 -7.61 -15.08
CA LYS A 104 8.19 -7.64 -16.48
C LYS A 104 6.81 -8.28 -16.63
N ASN A 105 6.56 -9.36 -15.89
CA ASN A 105 5.28 -10.05 -15.90
C ASN A 105 4.15 -9.16 -15.37
N LEU A 106 4.34 -8.53 -14.21
CA LEU A 106 3.35 -7.61 -13.63
C LEU A 106 3.13 -6.38 -14.52
N ASN A 107 4.19 -5.86 -15.16
CA ASN A 107 4.02 -4.78 -16.12
C ASN A 107 3.14 -5.18 -17.32
N ARG A 108 3.24 -6.43 -17.78
CA ARG A 108 2.37 -6.96 -18.85
C ARG A 108 0.93 -7.17 -18.37
N VAL A 109 0.74 -7.60 -17.12
CA VAL A 109 -0.60 -7.74 -16.52
C VAL A 109 -1.37 -6.42 -16.60
N ILE A 110 -0.72 -5.28 -16.39
CA ILE A 110 -1.37 -3.95 -16.52
C ILE A 110 -2.00 -3.75 -17.90
N ASP A 111 -1.37 -4.22 -18.98
CA ASP A 111 -1.91 -4.02 -20.33
C ASP A 111 -3.01 -5.03 -20.68
N GLU A 112 -2.91 -6.26 -20.17
CA GLU A 112 -3.80 -7.37 -20.52
C GLU A 112 -5.01 -7.50 -19.57
N ASN A 113 -4.98 -6.83 -18.41
CA ASN A 113 -5.99 -7.00 -17.38
C ASN A 113 -7.38 -6.51 -17.84
N PHE A 114 -8.43 -7.21 -17.41
CA PHE A 114 -9.79 -6.73 -17.53
C PHE A 114 -10.10 -5.77 -16.38
N TYR A 115 -10.37 -4.52 -16.72
CA TYR A 115 -10.72 -3.48 -15.74
C TYR A 115 -12.24 -3.34 -15.65
N PRO A 116 -12.84 -3.52 -14.45
CA PRO A 116 -14.30 -3.46 -14.28
C PRO A 116 -14.86 -2.03 -14.43
N ILE A 117 -14.02 -1.00 -14.23
CA ILE A 117 -14.39 0.41 -14.33
C ILE A 117 -13.30 1.21 -15.06
N PRO A 118 -13.65 2.23 -15.87
CA PRO A 118 -12.68 2.99 -16.66
C PRO A 118 -11.69 3.80 -15.81
N GLU A 119 -12.09 4.30 -14.65
CA GLU A 119 -11.26 5.03 -13.69
C GLU A 119 -10.05 4.20 -13.25
N ALA A 120 -10.26 2.90 -13.05
CA ALA A 120 -9.22 1.94 -12.70
C ALA A 120 -8.24 1.69 -13.85
N LYS A 121 -8.77 1.54 -15.07
CA LYS A 121 -7.94 1.36 -16.27
C LYS A 121 -7.05 2.57 -16.51
N ASN A 122 -7.63 3.76 -16.45
CA ASN A 122 -6.95 5.02 -16.74
C ASN A 122 -5.79 5.27 -15.76
N LEU A 123 -6.04 5.12 -14.46
CA LEU A 123 -5.01 5.34 -13.45
C LEU A 123 -3.90 4.29 -13.51
N ASN A 124 -4.26 3.01 -13.68
CA ASN A 124 -3.28 1.92 -13.70
C ASN A 124 -2.38 2.02 -14.96
N LEU A 125 -2.93 2.38 -16.13
CA LEU A 125 -2.13 2.62 -17.33
C LEU A 125 -1.21 3.85 -17.22
N MET A 126 -1.65 4.90 -16.50
CA MET A 126 -0.90 6.14 -16.34
C MET A 126 0.31 5.98 -15.40
N ASN A 127 0.09 5.38 -14.23
CA ASN A 127 1.11 5.34 -13.17
C ASN A 127 1.84 3.98 -13.07
N ARG A 128 1.26 2.94 -13.67
CA ARG A 128 1.78 1.58 -13.75
C ARG A 128 2.37 1.02 -12.44
N PRO A 129 1.67 1.16 -11.29
CA PRO A 129 2.18 0.63 -10.02
C PRO A 129 2.15 -0.91 -10.02
N ILE A 130 3.13 -1.52 -9.37
CA ILE A 130 3.19 -2.97 -9.15
C ILE A 130 3.61 -3.24 -7.70
N GLY A 131 3.12 -4.34 -7.13
CA GLY A 131 3.48 -4.79 -5.78
C GLY A 131 4.15 -6.16 -5.82
N ILE A 132 5.44 -6.22 -5.51
CA ILE A 132 6.18 -7.47 -5.39
C ILE A 132 6.41 -7.75 -3.90
N GLY A 133 5.72 -8.77 -3.39
CA GLY A 133 5.87 -9.25 -2.03
C GLY A 133 6.77 -10.48 -1.94
N ILE A 134 6.84 -11.05 -0.73
CA ILE A 134 7.62 -12.24 -0.41
C ILE A 134 6.76 -13.24 0.38
N GLN A 135 7.19 -14.50 0.38
CA GLN A 135 6.63 -15.57 1.22
C GLN A 135 7.75 -16.52 1.68
N GLY A 136 7.53 -17.20 2.80
CA GLY A 136 8.51 -18.15 3.37
C GLY A 136 9.75 -17.48 3.96
N LEU A 137 9.57 -16.34 4.64
CA LEU A 137 10.66 -15.68 5.36
C LEU A 137 11.08 -16.45 6.64
N ALA A 138 10.12 -17.12 7.28
CA ALA A 138 10.30 -17.91 8.50
C ALA A 138 10.56 -19.39 8.21
#